data_AF-T1JFW1-F1
#
_entry.id   AF-T1JFW1-F1
#
_cell.length_a   1.000
_cell.length_b   1.000
_cell.length_c   1.000
_cell.angle_alpha   90.00
_cell.angle_beta   90.00
_cell.angle_gamma   90.00
#
_symmetry.space_group_name_H-M   'P 1'
#
loop_
_entity.id
_entity.type
_entity.pdbx_description
1 polymer ?
#
loop_
_entity_poly.entity_id
_entity_poly.type
_entity_poly.pdbx_seq_one_letter_code
_entity_poly.pdbx_strand_id
1 'polypeptide(L)'
;MLLMLGSHLTETQTENFLLQKILSAEKSQERDEFADRLKRKDKTKTRNIIVEKSGFEEAAKRLGVEDRKKIIPKLRVESRRKYLIKRKEDKLVELECDIQDEDYFFSEMTLTKPEKTKQQYKRNLLQLVGEHEKAGELEKIERYHMPEDDKAKNRLPIKKKYVDKEISRNYEQRKWEEKQMDSAKMRFGAAKHKEKGKNYEINYSRNGSNRICPNFDNAWKPRQRKKQEKRCELNEKKKKENIEETYQFFHFNKM
;
A
#
# COMPACT_ATOMS: atom_id res chain seq x y z
N MET A 1 -74.86 -59.05 -17.75
CA MET A 1 -73.54 -59.74 -17.81
C MET A 1 -72.37 -58.79 -18.10
N LEU A 2 -72.42 -57.51 -17.69
CA LEU A 2 -71.38 -56.50 -18.01
C LEU A 2 -70.80 -55.73 -16.81
N LEU A 3 -71.18 -56.08 -15.57
CA LEU A 3 -70.71 -55.38 -14.36
C LEU A 3 -69.52 -56.05 -13.64
N MET A 4 -69.12 -57.28 -14.03
CA MET A 4 -67.95 -57.93 -13.42
C MET A 4 -66.64 -57.45 -14.06
N LEU A 5 -66.59 -57.20 -15.37
CA LEU A 5 -65.35 -56.86 -16.08
C LEU A 5 -64.73 -55.48 -15.73
N GLY A 6 -65.45 -54.61 -15.00
CA GLY A 6 -65.02 -53.25 -14.67
C GLY A 6 -64.10 -53.13 -13.45
N SER A 7 -64.26 -54.00 -12.44
CA SER A 7 -63.43 -53.99 -11.22
C SER A 7 -62.04 -54.62 -11.44
N HIS A 8 -61.96 -55.60 -12.34
CA HIS A 8 -60.71 -56.29 -12.68
C HIS A 8 -59.72 -55.36 -13.42
N LEU A 9 -60.25 -54.39 -14.18
CA LEU A 9 -59.44 -53.39 -14.88
C LEU A 9 -58.81 -52.36 -13.92
N THR A 10 -59.45 -52.06 -12.78
CA THR A 10 -58.87 -51.17 -11.76
C THR A 10 -57.90 -51.91 -10.83
N GLU A 11 -58.20 -53.16 -10.48
CA GLU A 11 -57.31 -54.00 -9.67
C GLU A 11 -55.99 -54.27 -10.41
N THR A 12 -56.05 -54.66 -11.67
CA THR A 12 -54.85 -54.85 -12.51
C THR A 12 -54.04 -53.57 -12.70
N GLN A 13 -54.69 -52.40 -12.77
CA GLN A 13 -53.97 -51.11 -12.82
C GLN A 13 -53.26 -50.80 -11.49
N THR A 14 -53.90 -51.08 -10.36
CA THR A 14 -53.28 -50.91 -9.04
C THR A 14 -52.13 -51.88 -8.79
N GLU A 15 -52.27 -53.14 -9.23
CA GLU A 15 -51.22 -54.15 -9.17
C GLU A 15 -50.01 -53.75 -10.01
N ASN A 16 -50.23 -53.26 -11.23
CA ASN A 16 -49.17 -52.75 -12.09
C ASN A 16 -48.43 -51.55 -11.46
N PHE A 17 -49.15 -50.63 -10.81
CA PHE A 17 -48.53 -49.50 -10.11
C PHE A 17 -47.70 -49.95 -8.90
N LEU A 18 -48.19 -50.92 -8.13
CA LEU A 18 -47.45 -51.50 -7.00
C LEU A 18 -46.20 -52.23 -7.47
N LEU A 19 -46.27 -53.02 -8.55
CA LEU A 19 -45.12 -53.67 -9.16
C LEU A 19 -44.09 -52.65 -9.66
N GLN A 20 -44.53 -51.56 -10.28
CA GLN A 20 -43.63 -50.48 -10.71
C GLN A 20 -42.94 -49.78 -9.53
N LYS A 21 -43.66 -49.60 -8.41
CA LYS A 21 -43.10 -49.00 -7.19
C LYS A 21 -42.09 -49.92 -6.51
N ILE A 22 -42.36 -51.24 -6.49
CA ILE A 22 -41.45 -52.25 -5.97
C ILE A 22 -40.18 -52.28 -6.82
N LEU A 23 -40.29 -52.34 -8.15
CA LEU A 23 -39.16 -52.28 -9.07
C LEU A 23 -38.33 -50.99 -8.92
N SER A 24 -38.98 -49.85 -8.67
CA SER A 24 -38.28 -48.57 -8.42
C SER A 24 -37.55 -48.56 -7.07
N ALA A 25 -38.12 -49.22 -6.06
CA ALA A 25 -37.50 -49.38 -4.75
C ALA A 25 -36.29 -50.33 -4.84
N GLU A 26 -36.43 -51.47 -5.51
CA GLU A 26 -35.35 -52.43 -5.78
C GLU A 26 -34.20 -51.74 -6.54
N LYS A 27 -34.51 -50.99 -7.60
CA LYS A 27 -33.50 -50.22 -8.35
C LYS A 27 -32.79 -49.16 -7.49
N SER A 28 -33.43 -48.65 -6.45
CA SER A 28 -32.78 -47.71 -5.52
C SER A 28 -31.90 -48.44 -4.51
N GLN A 29 -32.34 -49.59 -4.02
CA GLN A 29 -31.55 -50.46 -3.15
C GLN A 29 -30.30 -50.98 -3.87
N GLU A 30 -30.41 -51.44 -5.12
CA GLU A 30 -29.26 -51.87 -5.92
C GLU A 30 -28.22 -50.77 -6.10
N ARG A 31 -28.66 -49.51 -6.29
CA ARG A 31 -27.76 -48.35 -6.37
C ARG A 31 -27.06 -48.09 -5.03
N ASP A 32 -27.80 -48.17 -3.93
CA ASP A 32 -27.25 -47.94 -2.59
C ASP A 32 -26.25 -49.05 -2.20
N GLU A 33 -26.57 -50.31 -2.51
CA GLU A 33 -25.68 -51.46 -2.33
C GLU A 33 -24.42 -51.36 -3.18
N PHE A 34 -24.54 -50.91 -4.43
CA PHE A 34 -23.41 -50.65 -5.30
C PHE A 34 -22.51 -49.53 -4.76
N ALA A 35 -23.12 -48.44 -4.27
CA ALA A 35 -22.39 -47.35 -3.64
C ALA A 35 -21.65 -47.82 -2.38
N ASP A 36 -22.26 -48.68 -1.57
CA ASP A 36 -21.62 -49.24 -0.39
C ASP A 36 -20.51 -50.22 -0.73
N ARG A 37 -20.65 -51.00 -1.81
CA ARG A 37 -19.58 -51.86 -2.33
C ARG A 37 -18.38 -51.04 -2.79
N LEU A 38 -18.61 -49.93 -3.48
CA LEU A 38 -17.55 -48.99 -3.87
C LEU A 38 -16.87 -48.38 -2.64
N LYS A 39 -17.65 -47.85 -1.68
CA LYS A 39 -17.09 -47.31 -0.42
C LYS A 39 -16.25 -48.33 0.32
N ARG A 40 -16.67 -49.61 0.37
CA ARG A 40 -15.90 -50.70 1.02
C ARG A 40 -14.60 -51.01 0.26
N LYS A 41 -14.63 -51.04 -1.08
CA LYS A 41 -13.41 -51.20 -1.91
C LYS A 41 -12.43 -50.04 -1.70
N ASP A 42 -12.93 -48.81 -1.61
CA ASP A 42 -12.08 -47.64 -1.39
C ASP A 42 -11.48 -47.63 0.03
N LYS A 43 -12.29 -47.97 1.05
CA LYS A 43 -11.83 -48.11 2.45
C LYS A 43 -10.79 -49.20 2.67
N THR A 44 -10.83 -50.28 1.87
CA THR A 44 -9.85 -51.38 1.98
C THR A 44 -8.56 -51.07 1.21
N LYS A 45 -8.66 -50.31 0.12
CA LYS A 45 -7.50 -49.91 -0.69
C LYS A 45 -6.72 -48.73 -0.09
N THR A 46 -7.39 -47.88 0.68
CA THR A 46 -6.76 -46.76 1.40
C THR A 46 -6.37 -47.19 2.82
N ARG A 47 -5.17 -46.84 3.28
CA ARG A 47 -4.82 -47.01 4.70
C ARG A 47 -5.65 -46.03 5.53
N ASN A 48 -6.27 -46.52 6.59
CA ASN A 48 -7.08 -45.71 7.50
C ASN A 48 -6.17 -44.83 8.36
N ILE A 49 -5.72 -43.70 7.80
CA ILE A 49 -4.96 -42.70 8.52
C ILE A 49 -5.96 -42.01 9.45
N ILE A 50 -5.73 -42.09 10.76
CA ILE A 50 -6.45 -41.27 11.74
C ILE A 50 -6.02 -39.83 11.47
N VAL A 51 -6.74 -39.16 10.57
CA VAL A 51 -6.61 -37.72 10.38
C VAL A 51 -7.29 -37.11 11.58
N GLU A 52 -6.48 -36.57 12.49
CA GLU A 52 -6.95 -35.75 13.59
C GLU A 52 -7.96 -34.73 13.04
N LYS A 53 -9.09 -34.56 13.74
CA LYS A 53 -10.16 -33.59 13.35
C LYS A 53 -9.63 -32.16 13.16
N SER A 54 -8.42 -31.87 13.66
CA SER A 54 -7.63 -30.67 13.39
C SER A 54 -7.40 -30.41 11.89
N GLY A 55 -7.22 -31.44 11.07
CA GLY A 55 -6.98 -31.29 9.63
C GLY A 55 -8.21 -30.82 8.84
N PHE A 56 -9.42 -31.20 9.27
CA PHE A 56 -10.66 -30.70 8.66
C PHE A 56 -10.98 -29.26 9.09
N GLU A 57 -10.70 -28.89 10.34
CA GLU A 57 -10.80 -27.49 10.79
C GLU A 57 -9.72 -26.61 10.14
N GLU A 58 -8.50 -27.12 9.95
CA GLU A 58 -7.43 -26.42 9.24
C GLU A 58 -7.74 -26.32 7.74
N ALA A 59 -8.30 -27.37 7.14
CA ALA A 59 -8.80 -27.34 5.77
C ALA A 59 -9.99 -26.39 5.62
N ALA A 60 -10.90 -26.30 6.59
CA ALA A 60 -12.02 -25.35 6.60
C ALA A 60 -11.54 -23.89 6.82
N LYS A 61 -10.53 -23.68 7.66
CA LYS A 61 -9.82 -22.39 7.79
C LYS A 61 -9.08 -22.01 6.50
N ARG A 62 -8.47 -22.98 5.80
CA ARG A 62 -7.88 -22.79 4.46
C ARG A 62 -8.95 -22.53 3.39
N LEU A 63 -10.11 -23.19 3.48
CA LEU A 63 -11.26 -22.96 2.59
C LEU A 63 -11.90 -21.58 2.83
N GLY A 64 -11.75 -21.06 4.07
CA GLY A 64 -12.00 -19.68 4.46
C GLY A 64 -13.30 -19.14 3.92
N VAL A 65 -14.39 -19.92 3.99
CA VAL A 65 -15.65 -19.57 3.31
C VAL A 65 -16.44 -18.48 4.03
N GLU A 66 -16.36 -18.46 5.37
CA GLU A 66 -17.33 -17.73 6.20
C GLU A 66 -16.94 -16.26 6.52
N ASP A 67 -15.64 -15.91 6.52
CA ASP A 67 -15.17 -14.56 6.88
C ASP A 67 -14.57 -13.74 5.73
N ARG A 68 -14.70 -14.21 4.48
CA ARG A 68 -14.12 -13.53 3.29
C ARG A 68 -14.52 -12.06 3.20
N LYS A 69 -15.78 -11.75 3.52
CA LYS A 69 -16.31 -10.37 3.49
C LYS A 69 -15.54 -9.43 4.43
N LYS A 70 -15.02 -9.93 5.56
CA LYS A 70 -14.23 -9.15 6.53
C LYS A 70 -12.72 -9.22 6.26
N ILE A 71 -12.23 -10.33 5.72
CA ILE A 71 -10.80 -10.57 5.46
C ILE A 71 -10.34 -9.86 4.18
N ILE A 72 -11.12 -9.89 3.10
CA ILE A 72 -10.77 -9.30 1.80
C ILE A 72 -10.40 -7.80 1.91
N PRO A 73 -11.15 -6.95 2.65
CA PRO A 73 -10.77 -5.55 2.82
C PRO A 73 -9.41 -5.37 3.49
N LYS A 74 -9.11 -6.16 4.52
CA LYS A 74 -7.81 -6.12 5.20
C LYS A 74 -6.68 -6.53 4.25
N LEU A 75 -6.87 -7.64 3.53
CA LEU A 75 -5.91 -8.11 2.50
C LEU A 75 -5.70 -7.09 1.38
N ARG A 76 -6.74 -6.36 0.97
CA ARG A 76 -6.62 -5.29 -0.04
C ARG A 76 -5.71 -4.17 0.45
N VAL A 77 -5.86 -3.75 1.70
CA VAL A 77 -5.01 -2.71 2.30
C VAL A 77 -3.57 -3.18 2.42
N GLU A 78 -3.34 -4.40 2.88
CA GLU A 78 -1.99 -4.98 2.97
C GLU A 78 -1.33 -5.14 1.60
N SER A 79 -2.07 -5.68 0.63
CA SER A 79 -1.62 -5.81 -0.76
C SER A 79 -1.27 -4.45 -1.34
N ARG A 80 -2.12 -3.43 -1.13
CA ARG A 80 -1.86 -2.06 -1.59
C ARG A 80 -0.59 -1.48 -0.98
N ARG A 81 -0.37 -1.65 0.34
CA ARG A 81 0.86 -1.21 1.01
C ARG A 81 2.10 -1.86 0.41
N LYS A 82 2.06 -3.19 0.22
CA LYS A 82 3.15 -3.96 -0.41
C LYS A 82 3.40 -3.50 -1.85
N TYR A 83 2.35 -3.30 -2.63
CA TYR A 83 2.46 -2.79 -4.00
C TYR A 83 3.10 -1.41 -4.04
N LEU A 84 2.73 -0.48 -3.15
CA LEU A 84 3.30 0.86 -3.15
C LEU A 84 4.80 0.86 -2.85
N ILE A 85 5.27 -0.02 -1.96
CA ILE A 85 6.69 -0.20 -1.68
C ILE A 85 7.41 -0.72 -2.94
N LYS A 86 6.93 -1.83 -3.51
CA LYS A 86 7.51 -2.39 -4.75
C LYS A 86 7.48 -1.40 -5.91
N ARG A 87 6.36 -0.70 -6.09
CA ARG A 87 6.16 0.30 -7.16
C ARG A 87 7.15 1.45 -7.04
N LYS A 88 7.51 1.84 -5.82
CA LYS A 88 8.53 2.86 -5.59
C LYS A 88 9.91 2.34 -6.00
N GLU A 89 10.26 1.12 -5.58
CA GLU A 89 11.52 0.45 -5.95
C GLU A 89 11.65 0.27 -7.47
N ASP A 90 10.62 -0.28 -8.12
CA ASP A 90 10.58 -0.49 -9.58
C ASP A 90 10.78 0.84 -10.34
N LYS A 91 10.15 1.93 -9.87
CA LYS A 91 10.29 3.25 -10.51
C LYS A 91 11.65 3.90 -10.29
N LEU A 92 12.30 3.58 -9.17
CA LEU A 92 13.67 4.03 -8.92
C LEU A 92 14.64 3.31 -9.87
N VAL A 93 14.50 1.99 -10.01
CA VAL A 93 15.31 1.19 -10.95
C VAL A 93 15.08 1.65 -12.39
N GLU A 94 13.82 1.87 -12.80
CA GLU A 94 13.50 2.41 -14.14
C GLU A 94 14.20 3.76 -14.39
N LEU A 95 14.21 4.66 -13.40
CA LEU A 95 14.89 5.95 -13.52
C LEU A 95 16.42 5.81 -13.61
N GLU A 96 17.00 4.88 -12.86
CA GLU A 96 18.44 4.58 -12.93
C GLU A 96 18.84 4.02 -14.29
N CYS A 97 18.06 3.06 -14.82
CA CYS A 97 18.26 2.52 -16.16
C CYS A 97 18.12 3.62 -17.23
N ASP A 98 17.09 4.46 -17.14
CA ASP A 98 16.91 5.59 -18.06
C ASP A 98 18.13 6.52 -18.09
N ILE A 99 18.74 6.81 -16.93
CA ILE A 99 19.93 7.65 -16.84
C ILE A 99 21.14 6.93 -17.44
N GLN A 100 21.31 5.63 -17.16
CA GLN A 100 22.41 4.83 -17.70
C GLN A 100 22.34 4.72 -19.22
N ASP A 101 21.15 4.49 -19.77
CA ASP A 101 20.91 4.40 -21.20
C ASP A 101 21.19 5.75 -21.88
N GLU A 102 20.72 6.86 -21.31
CA GLU A 102 21.05 8.20 -21.82
C GLU A 102 22.56 8.47 -21.79
N ASP A 103 23.22 8.13 -20.69
CA ASP A 103 24.67 8.33 -20.56
C ASP A 103 25.45 7.46 -21.54
N TYR A 104 24.99 6.24 -21.81
CA TYR A 104 25.60 5.33 -22.77
C TYR A 104 25.39 5.78 -24.22
N PHE A 105 24.14 6.00 -24.64
CA PHE A 105 23.80 6.33 -26.03
C PHE A 105 24.28 7.71 -26.47
N PHE A 106 24.36 8.68 -25.55
CA PHE A 106 24.71 10.07 -25.87
C PHE A 106 26.11 10.48 -25.39
N SER A 107 26.96 9.53 -24.97
CA SER A 107 28.32 9.80 -24.46
C SER A 107 29.21 10.57 -25.45
N GLU A 108 29.13 10.25 -26.75
CA GLU A 108 29.97 10.85 -27.80
C GLU A 108 29.34 12.09 -28.45
N MET A 109 28.06 12.38 -28.16
CA MET A 109 27.31 13.45 -28.82
C MET A 109 27.23 14.73 -27.98
N THR A 110 27.27 15.88 -28.65
CA THR A 110 27.04 17.17 -27.98
C THR A 110 25.54 17.40 -27.75
N LEU A 111 25.09 17.23 -26.50
CA LEU A 111 23.69 17.48 -26.13
C LEU A 111 23.30 18.97 -26.26
N THR A 112 22.08 19.21 -26.69
CA THR A 112 21.46 20.55 -26.75
C THR A 112 21.15 21.05 -25.33
N LYS A 113 21.07 22.37 -25.14
CA LYS A 113 20.71 22.99 -23.84
C LYS A 113 19.48 22.36 -23.15
N PRO A 114 18.32 22.13 -23.80
CA PRO A 114 17.16 21.53 -23.15
C PRO A 114 17.35 20.04 -22.80
N GLU A 115 18.20 19.32 -23.53
CA GLU A 115 18.48 17.91 -23.23
C GLU A 115 19.37 17.80 -22.00
N LYS A 116 20.39 18.66 -21.90
CA LYS A 116 21.24 18.77 -20.71
C LYS A 116 20.42 19.07 -19.46
N THR A 117 19.45 19.98 -19.52
CA THR A 117 18.61 20.30 -18.36
C THR A 117 17.68 19.15 -17.99
N LYS A 118 17.16 18.39 -18.96
CA LYS A 118 16.38 17.16 -18.71
C LYS A 118 17.22 16.07 -18.03
N GLN A 119 18.42 15.81 -18.53
CA GLN A 119 19.35 14.82 -17.97
C GLN A 119 19.76 15.21 -16.53
N GLN A 120 20.07 16.49 -16.30
CA GLN A 120 20.33 17.02 -14.96
C GLN A 120 19.12 16.88 -14.04
N TYR A 121 17.91 17.13 -14.54
CA TYR A 121 16.69 16.96 -13.76
C TYR A 121 16.50 15.50 -13.30
N LYS A 122 16.69 14.52 -14.19
CA LYS A 122 16.61 13.10 -13.83
C LYS A 122 17.62 12.72 -12.74
N ARG A 123 18.88 13.15 -12.88
CA ARG A 123 19.94 12.93 -11.88
C ARG A 123 19.62 13.56 -10.53
N ASN A 124 19.15 14.81 -10.54
CA ASN A 124 18.74 15.52 -9.33
C ASN A 124 17.56 14.81 -8.65
N LEU A 125 16.61 14.29 -9.43
CA LEU A 125 15.46 13.55 -8.91
C LEU A 125 15.92 12.26 -8.21
N LEU A 126 16.82 11.49 -8.83
CA LEU A 126 17.41 10.30 -8.22
C LEU A 126 18.12 10.63 -6.90
N GLN A 127 18.91 11.71 -6.87
CA GLN A 127 19.58 12.17 -5.66
C GLN A 127 18.57 12.53 -4.55
N LEU A 128 17.54 13.32 -4.87
CA LEU A 128 16.51 13.73 -3.92
C LEU A 128 15.76 12.52 -3.34
N VAL A 129 15.48 11.50 -4.15
CA VAL A 129 14.84 10.27 -3.68
C VAL A 129 15.76 9.53 -2.69
N GLY A 130 17.05 9.41 -2.99
CA GLY A 130 18.03 8.80 -2.08
C GLY A 130 18.20 9.59 -0.77
N GLU A 131 18.19 10.92 -0.83
CA GLU A 131 18.21 11.78 0.37
C GLU A 131 16.95 11.60 1.22
N HIS A 132 15.78 11.49 0.57
CA HIS A 132 14.52 11.24 1.27
C HIS A 132 14.50 9.87 1.97
N GLU A 133 15.08 8.83 1.36
CA GLU A 133 15.22 7.52 2.00
C GLU A 133 16.12 7.58 3.23
N LYS A 134 17.31 8.18 3.10
CA LYS A 134 18.24 8.40 4.22
C LYS A 134 17.60 9.21 5.36
N ALA A 135 16.85 10.26 5.03
CA ALA A 135 16.13 11.05 6.00
C ALA A 135 15.07 10.23 6.75
N GLY A 136 14.32 9.37 6.05
CA GLY A 136 13.35 8.47 6.66
C GLY A 136 13.99 7.43 7.60
N GLU A 137 15.19 6.95 7.29
CA GLU A 137 15.96 6.06 8.16
C GLU A 137 16.43 6.76 9.44
N LEU A 138 16.94 7.99 9.32
CA LEU A 138 17.33 8.82 10.47
C LEU A 138 16.14 9.13 11.38
N GLU A 139 14.99 9.51 10.79
CA GLU A 139 13.77 9.78 11.56
C GLU A 139 13.30 8.53 12.32
N LYS A 140 13.47 7.33 11.76
CA LYS A 140 13.12 6.08 12.44
C LYS A 140 13.98 5.82 13.68
N ILE A 141 15.24 6.27 13.67
CA ILE A 141 16.19 6.11 14.79
C ILE A 141 15.85 7.09 15.92
N GLU A 142 15.43 8.31 15.61
CA GLU A 142 15.20 9.37 16.61
C GLU A 142 13.83 9.35 17.30
N ARG A 143 12.90 8.49 16.87
CA ARG A 143 11.57 8.39 17.49
C ARG A 143 11.67 7.76 18.88
N TYR A 144 11.23 8.49 19.92
CA TYR A 144 11.08 7.94 21.27
C TYR A 144 10.16 6.73 21.27
N HIS A 145 10.67 5.58 21.72
CA HIS A 145 9.86 4.38 21.93
C HIS A 145 9.49 4.31 23.40
N MET A 146 8.18 4.32 23.71
CA MET A 146 7.71 4.07 25.06
C MET A 146 8.13 2.65 25.47
N PRO A 147 8.77 2.44 26.62
CA PRO A 147 9.01 1.10 27.13
C PRO A 147 7.67 0.37 27.32
N GLU A 148 7.55 -0.86 26.80
CA GLU A 148 6.38 -1.70 27.04
C GLU A 148 6.50 -2.35 28.43
N ASP A 149 5.44 -2.28 29.25
CA ASP A 149 5.39 -2.78 30.63
C ASP A 149 5.30 -4.33 30.75
N ASP A 150 5.47 -5.06 29.66
CA ASP A 150 5.31 -6.51 29.59
C ASP A 150 6.49 -7.25 30.26
N LYS A 151 6.43 -7.39 31.59
CA LYS A 151 7.31 -8.26 32.40
C LYS A 151 7.27 -9.75 31.99
N ALA A 152 6.39 -10.16 31.08
CA ALA A 152 6.16 -11.55 30.69
C ALA A 152 6.73 -11.96 29.33
N LYS A 153 7.33 -11.05 28.54
CA LYS A 153 7.93 -11.40 27.23
C LYS A 153 9.41 -11.07 27.19
N ASN A 154 10.17 -11.78 28.01
CA ASN A 154 11.58 -11.99 27.69
C ASN A 154 11.68 -12.68 26.31
N ARG A 155 12.56 -12.12 25.46
CA ARG A 155 13.12 -12.66 24.21
C ARG A 155 12.53 -12.18 22.89
N LEU A 156 12.48 -10.88 22.68
CA LEU A 156 13.17 -10.36 21.49
C LEU A 156 13.94 -9.13 21.94
N PRO A 157 15.27 -9.04 21.71
CA PRO A 157 15.93 -7.76 21.85
C PRO A 157 15.23 -6.84 20.86
N ILE A 158 14.47 -5.87 21.39
CA ILE A 158 14.15 -4.64 20.68
C ILE A 158 15.44 -4.31 19.96
N LYS A 159 15.44 -4.37 18.62
CA LYS A 159 16.62 -4.11 17.80
C LYS A 159 17.03 -2.68 18.09
N LYS A 160 17.82 -2.54 19.16
CA LYS A 160 18.61 -1.40 19.54
C LYS A 160 19.65 -1.28 18.43
N LYS A 161 19.24 -0.70 17.31
CA LYS A 161 20.13 0.15 16.51
C LYS A 161 20.29 1.51 17.22
N TYR A 162 20.31 1.53 18.56
CA TYR A 162 21.18 2.49 19.22
C TYR A 162 22.57 2.04 18.80
N VAL A 163 23.17 2.80 17.90
CA VAL A 163 24.53 2.63 17.42
C VAL A 163 25.38 2.12 18.61
N ASP A 164 26.09 0.99 18.48
CA ASP A 164 26.85 0.33 19.55
C ASP A 164 27.77 1.28 20.36
N LYS A 165 28.01 2.49 19.86
CA LYS A 165 28.66 3.60 20.55
C LYS A 165 27.92 4.06 21.81
N GLU A 166 26.59 3.97 21.90
CA GLU A 166 25.81 4.53 23.01
C GLU A 166 25.83 3.67 24.29
N ILE A 167 26.32 2.42 24.21
CA ILE A 167 26.34 1.46 25.33
C ILE A 167 27.72 1.44 26.01
N SER A 168 28.68 2.24 25.56
CA SER A 168 29.99 2.32 26.20
C SER A 168 29.88 2.99 27.57
N ARG A 169 30.54 2.43 28.59
CA ARG A 169 30.82 3.14 29.84
C ARG A 169 31.51 4.46 29.45
N ASN A 170 30.93 5.60 29.83
CA ASN A 170 31.35 6.99 29.49
C ASN A 170 30.82 7.60 28.17
N TYR A 171 29.85 7.00 27.48
CA TYR A 171 29.28 7.60 26.25
C TYR A 171 28.67 9.00 26.47
N GLU A 172 27.90 9.17 27.54
CA GLU A 172 27.23 10.43 27.85
C GLU A 172 28.22 11.56 28.13
N GLN A 173 29.30 11.26 28.87
CA GLN A 173 30.38 12.21 29.13
C GLN A 173 31.08 12.62 27.83
N ARG A 174 31.42 11.65 26.96
CA ARG A 174 32.07 11.96 25.67
C ARG A 174 31.15 12.79 24.76
N LYS A 175 29.85 12.48 24.72
CA LYS A 175 28.86 13.25 23.95
C LYS A 175 28.71 14.68 24.46
N TRP A 176 28.82 14.88 25.78
CA TRP A 176 28.82 16.20 26.39
C TRP A 176 30.10 16.98 26.07
N GLU A 177 31.27 16.36 26.21
CA GLU A 177 32.56 16.93 25.85
C GLU A 177 32.63 17.30 24.35
N GLU A 178 32.11 16.43 23.48
CA GLU A 178 32.05 16.66 22.03
C GLU A 178 31.12 17.83 21.69
N LYS A 179 29.92 17.91 22.29
CA LYS A 179 29.01 19.05 22.10
C LYS A 179 29.59 20.36 22.61
N GLN A 180 30.32 20.32 23.73
CA GLN A 180 31.00 21.51 24.26
C GLN A 180 32.17 21.94 23.36
N MET A 181 32.98 20.99 22.89
CA MET A 181 34.02 21.26 21.90
C MET A 181 33.45 21.83 20.62
N ASP A 182 32.36 21.27 20.09
CA ASP A 182 31.73 21.75 18.86
C ASP A 182 31.18 23.16 19.06
N SER A 183 30.50 23.42 20.18
CA SER A 183 30.03 24.76 20.54
C SER A 183 31.18 25.77 20.65
N ALA A 184 32.34 25.36 21.16
CA ALA A 184 33.54 26.19 21.21
C ALA A 184 34.21 26.37 19.84
N LYS A 185 34.13 25.36 18.96
CA LYS A 185 34.63 25.43 17.57
C LYS A 185 33.71 26.22 16.64
N MET A 186 32.46 26.48 17.03
CA MET A 186 31.54 27.32 16.27
C MET A 186 32.10 28.75 16.19
N ARG A 187 32.48 29.16 14.98
CA ARG A 187 32.98 30.51 14.70
C ARG A 187 31.82 31.36 14.22
N PHE A 188 31.41 32.35 15.02
CA PHE A 188 30.39 33.32 14.64
C PHE A 188 31.07 34.59 14.09
N GLY A 189 30.73 35.00 12.86
CA GLY A 189 31.23 36.24 12.26
C GLY A 189 31.33 36.22 10.73
N ALA A 190 31.10 37.37 10.09
CA ALA A 190 31.12 37.56 8.63
C ALA A 190 32.52 37.42 7.97
N ALA A 191 33.58 37.25 8.77
CA ALA A 191 34.96 37.17 8.28
C ALA A 191 35.23 35.95 7.38
N LYS A 192 34.40 34.89 7.47
CA LYS A 192 34.47 33.72 6.58
C LYS A 192 33.52 33.79 5.38
N HIS A 193 32.82 34.90 5.19
CA HIS A 193 31.95 35.12 4.02
C HIS A 193 32.66 35.81 2.85
N LYS A 194 34.01 35.84 2.86
CA LYS A 194 34.81 36.19 1.70
C LYS A 194 34.94 34.95 0.82
N GLU A 195 34.65 35.11 -0.47
CA GLU A 195 34.71 34.11 -1.55
C GLU A 195 33.46 33.26 -1.81
N LYS A 196 32.31 33.93 -1.93
CA LYS A 196 31.40 33.64 -3.06
C LYS A 196 31.04 34.97 -3.71
N GLY A 197 31.98 35.52 -4.48
CA GLY A 197 31.76 36.67 -5.33
C GLY A 197 30.72 36.36 -6.40
N LYS A 198 29.44 36.47 -6.05
CA LYS A 198 28.41 36.73 -7.04
C LYS A 198 28.51 38.23 -7.33
N ASN A 199 29.09 38.56 -8.48
CA ASN A 199 29.09 39.93 -8.99
C ASN A 199 27.65 40.32 -9.30
N TYR A 200 26.99 40.97 -8.33
CA TYR A 200 25.77 41.71 -8.62
C TYR A 200 26.21 43.12 -9.01
N GLU A 201 26.08 43.45 -10.28
CA GLU A 201 26.29 44.80 -10.78
C GLU A 201 25.15 45.68 -10.25
N ILE A 202 25.43 46.48 -9.21
CA ILE A 202 24.49 47.48 -8.73
C ILE A 202 24.60 48.68 -9.67
N ASN A 203 23.69 48.74 -10.66
CA ASN A 203 23.54 49.90 -11.53
C ASN A 203 22.99 51.09 -10.73
N TYR A 204 23.88 51.97 -10.27
CA TYR A 204 23.49 53.29 -9.78
C TYR A 204 23.08 54.17 -10.97
N SER A 205 21.80 54.14 -11.31
CA SER A 205 21.20 55.21 -12.11
C SER A 205 21.22 56.49 -11.26
N ARG A 206 22.26 57.30 -11.48
CA ARG A 206 22.37 58.67 -10.98
C ARG A 206 21.33 59.53 -11.68
N ASN A 207 20.09 59.47 -11.20
CA ASN A 207 19.04 60.44 -11.55
C ASN A 207 17.99 60.51 -10.43
N GLY A 208 18.03 61.64 -9.70
CA GLY A 208 16.84 62.38 -9.29
C GLY A 208 15.86 61.75 -8.29
N SER A 209 15.84 62.34 -7.09
CA SER A 209 14.76 62.36 -6.09
C SER A 209 14.65 61.19 -5.11
N ASN A 210 15.20 61.42 -3.91
CA ASN A 210 14.66 60.87 -2.67
C ASN A 210 13.20 61.34 -2.51
N ARG A 211 12.24 60.53 -2.95
CA ARG A 211 10.88 60.56 -2.42
C ARG A 211 10.70 59.33 -1.55
N ILE A 212 10.58 59.58 -0.25
CA ILE A 212 10.10 58.60 0.72
C ILE A 212 8.73 58.13 0.23
N CYS A 213 8.63 56.86 -0.17
CA CYS A 213 7.35 56.23 -0.48
C CYS A 213 6.61 55.93 0.84
N PRO A 214 5.49 56.61 1.15
CA PRO A 214 4.73 56.34 2.36
C PRO A 214 3.74 55.23 2.04
N ASN A 215 4.19 53.97 1.98
CA ASN A 215 3.30 52.81 1.83
C ASN A 215 3.98 51.47 2.18
N PHE A 216 4.84 51.45 3.21
CA PHE A 216 5.48 50.21 3.66
C PHE A 216 4.58 49.35 4.60
N ASP A 217 3.47 49.90 5.10
CA ASP A 217 2.62 49.24 6.11
C ASP A 217 1.66 48.17 5.55
N ASN A 218 1.55 48.01 4.22
CA ASN A 218 0.61 47.08 3.60
C ASN A 218 1.22 45.74 3.13
N ALA A 219 2.53 45.52 3.32
CA ALA A 219 3.21 44.34 2.79
C ALA A 219 3.06 43.06 3.65
N TRP A 220 2.47 43.15 4.85
CA TRP A 220 2.37 42.04 5.81
C TRP A 220 0.92 41.56 6.06
N LYS A 221 0.11 41.46 5.00
CA LYS A 221 -1.10 40.62 5.07
C LYS A 221 -0.73 39.16 4.73
N PRO A 222 -1.09 38.17 5.56
CA PRO A 222 -0.74 36.77 5.31
C PRO A 222 -1.39 36.29 4.00
N ARG A 223 -0.58 36.18 2.94
CA ARG A 223 -0.97 35.73 1.59
C ARG A 223 -1.41 34.26 1.53
N GLN A 224 -1.31 33.53 2.64
CA GLN A 224 -1.56 32.09 2.74
C GLN A 224 -3.06 31.73 2.90
N ARG A 225 -3.88 32.56 3.57
CA ARG A 225 -5.33 32.25 3.78
C ARG A 225 -6.13 32.23 2.48
N LYS A 226 -5.96 33.24 1.61
CA LYS A 226 -6.67 33.32 0.32
C LYS A 226 -6.35 32.18 -0.65
N LYS A 227 -5.15 31.55 -0.54
CA LYS A 227 -4.75 30.45 -1.42
C LYS A 227 -5.36 29.12 -0.94
N GLN A 228 -5.50 28.93 0.37
CA GLN A 228 -6.23 27.80 0.95
C GLN A 228 -7.73 27.91 0.67
N GLU A 229 -8.35 29.07 0.88
CA GLU A 229 -9.78 29.30 0.60
C GLU A 229 -10.13 29.01 -0.86
N LYS A 230 -9.36 29.57 -1.82
CA LYS A 230 -9.53 29.27 -3.26
C LYS A 230 -9.34 27.79 -3.60
N ARG A 231 -8.44 27.10 -2.90
CA ARG A 231 -8.17 25.68 -3.13
C ARG A 231 -9.29 24.80 -2.55
N CYS A 232 -9.92 25.22 -1.44
CA CYS A 232 -11.12 24.60 -0.89
C CYS A 232 -12.32 24.82 -1.82
N GLU A 233 -12.56 26.06 -2.28
CA GLU A 233 -13.63 26.39 -3.22
C GLU A 233 -13.52 25.62 -4.54
N LEU A 234 -12.31 25.52 -5.10
CA LEU A 234 -12.09 24.75 -6.33
C LEU A 234 -12.33 23.24 -6.13
N ASN A 235 -12.00 22.72 -4.93
CA ASN A 235 -12.21 21.31 -4.60
C ASN A 235 -13.70 21.00 -4.35
N GLU A 236 -14.44 21.96 -3.80
CA GLU A 236 -15.91 21.87 -3.65
C GLU A 236 -16.62 21.93 -5.01
N LYS A 237 -16.17 22.81 -5.93
CA LYS A 237 -16.71 22.85 -7.30
C LYS A 237 -16.49 21.54 -8.05
N LYS A 238 -15.28 20.99 -7.99
CA LYS A 238 -14.96 19.68 -8.59
C LYS A 238 -15.78 18.53 -8.01
N LYS A 239 -16.12 18.59 -6.71
CA LYS A 239 -17.01 17.60 -6.08
C LYS A 239 -18.45 17.73 -6.57
N LYS A 240 -18.94 18.95 -6.79
CA LYS A 240 -20.29 19.19 -7.33
C LYS A 240 -20.41 18.72 -8.77
N GLU A 241 -19.42 19.02 -9.61
CA GLU A 241 -19.34 18.55 -11.00
C GLU A 241 -19.36 17.01 -11.07
N ASN A 242 -18.57 16.33 -10.23
CA ASN A 242 -18.53 14.86 -10.17
C ASN A 242 -19.87 14.26 -9.70
N ILE A 243 -20.59 14.94 -8.80
CA ILE A 243 -21.92 14.51 -8.36
C ILE A 243 -22.95 14.67 -9.49
N GLU A 244 -22.92 15.79 -10.23
CA GLU A 244 -23.80 16.01 -11.39
C GLU A 244 -23.55 14.99 -12.51
N GLU A 245 -22.28 14.67 -12.78
CA GLU A 245 -21.88 13.60 -13.70
C GLU A 245 -22.43 12.23 -13.26
N THR A 246 -22.41 11.92 -11.96
CA THR A 246 -23.03 10.69 -11.45
C THR A 246 -24.55 10.69 -11.63
N TYR A 247 -25.23 11.82 -11.39
CA TYR A 247 -26.68 11.93 -11.62
C TYR A 247 -27.05 11.79 -13.10
N GLN A 248 -26.26 12.36 -14.02
CA GLN A 248 -26.43 12.17 -15.46
C GLN A 248 -26.22 10.70 -15.87
N PHE A 249 -25.18 10.04 -15.34
CA PHE A 249 -24.93 8.62 -15.59
C PHE A 249 -26.08 7.72 -15.11
N PHE A 250 -26.67 8.04 -13.95
CA PHE A 250 -27.84 7.33 -13.44
C PHE A 250 -29.13 7.64 -14.19
N HIS A 251 -29.30 8.84 -14.74
CA HIS A 251 -30.46 9.17 -15.59
C HIS A 251 -30.36 8.50 -16.97
N PHE A 252 -29.16 8.40 -17.53
CA PHE A 252 -28.94 7.77 -18.84
C PHE A 252 -29.14 6.24 -18.84
N ASN A 253 -28.98 5.58 -17.69
CA ASN A 253 -29.23 4.14 -17.51
C ASN A 253 -30.68 3.80 -17.10
N LYS A 254 -31.58 4.79 -17.05
CA LYS A 254 -32.98 4.61 -16.63
C LYS A 254 -34.01 4.86 -17.76
N MET A 255 -33.54 5.09 -18.98
CA MET A 255 -34.29 4.92 -20.24
C MET A 255 -33.86 3.62 -20.90
#